data_AF-A0A8S9S242-F1
#
_entry.id   AF-A0A8S9S242-F1
#
_cell.length_a   1.000
_cell.length_b   1.000
_cell.length_c   1.000
_cell.angle_alpha   90.00
_cell.angle_beta   90.00
_cell.angle_gamma   90.00
#
_symmetry.space_group_name_H-M   'P 1'
#
loop_
_entity.id
_entity.type
_entity.pdbx_description
1 polymer ?
#
loop_
_entity_poly.entity_id
_entity_poly.type
_entity_poly.pdbx_seq_one_letter_code
_entity_poly.pdbx_strand_id
1 'polypeptide(L)' 'MYKQLHDAVIKKHAQELEVARIQGKLELFHELFNMSALREEKEKLESELVLAEAKASDVKVPYIDWYKLNEPQMFD' A
#
# COMPACT_ATOMS: atom_id res chain seq x y z
N MET A 1 16.88 -2.47 -14.23
CA MET A 1 16.84 -1.43 -13.19
C MET A 1 15.57 -0.57 -13.27
N TYR A 2 15.39 0.29 -14.28
CA TYR A 2 14.18 1.15 -14.38
C TYR A 2 12.85 0.40 -14.41
N LYS A 3 12.74 -0.65 -15.24
CA LYS A 3 11.52 -1.47 -15.32
C LYS A 3 11.19 -2.14 -13.99
N GLN A 4 12.19 -2.68 -13.31
CA GLN A 4 12.01 -3.32 -12.00
C GLN A 4 11.58 -2.34 -10.91
N LEU A 5 12.12 -1.11 -10.92
CA LEU A 5 11.65 -0.05 -10.02
C LEU A 5 10.19 0.29 -10.33
N HIS A 6 9.88 0.57 -11.59
CA HIS A 6 8.54 0.93 -12.02
C HIS A 6 7.51 -0.13 -11.61
N ASP A 7 7.81 -1.40 -11.87
CA ASP A 7 6.93 -2.52 -11.50
C ASP A 7 6.78 -2.65 -9.97
N ALA A 8 7.86 -2.42 -9.20
CA ALA A 8 7.80 -2.42 -7.74
C ALA A 8 6.98 -1.26 -7.17
N VAL A 9 7.08 -0.06 -7.75
CA VAL A 9 6.29 1.12 -7.38
C VAL A 9 4.82 0.88 -7.67
N ILE A 10 4.47 0.37 -8.85
CA ILE A 10 3.08 0.02 -9.20
C ILE A 10 2.53 -1.00 -8.22
N LYS A 11 3.30 -2.04 -7.91
CA LYS A 11 2.88 -3.08 -6.96
C LYS A 11 2.64 -2.51 -5.57
N LYS A 12 3.52 -1.63 -5.09
CA LYS A 12 3.38 -0.99 -3.77
C LYS A 12 2.13 -0.11 -3.74
N HIS A 13 1.95 0.71 -4.77
CA HIS A 13 0.78 1.58 -4.89
C HIS A 13 -0.54 0.79 -4.92
N ALA A 14 -0.58 -0.35 -5.60
CA ALA A 14 -1.77 -1.20 -5.60
C ALA A 14 -2.12 -1.75 -4.20
N GLN A 15 -1.12 -2.06 -3.37
CA GLN A 15 -1.37 -2.48 -1.97
C GLN A 15 -1.82 -1.30 -1.10
N GLU A 16 -1.22 -0.12 -1.27
CA GLU A 16 -1.62 1.10 -0.55
C GLU A 16 -3.07 1.51 -0.87
N LEU A 17 -3.51 1.37 -2.13
CA LEU A 17 -4.90 1.59 -2.51
C LEU A 17 -5.86 0.64 -1.81
N GLU A 18 -5.47 -0.62 -1.61
CA GLU A 18 -6.29 -1.59 -0.89
C GLU A 18 -6.42 -1.24 0.59
N VAL A 19 -5.33 -0.80 1.22
CA VAL A 19 -5.34 -0.26 2.59
C VAL A 19 -6.29 0.93 2.70
N ALA A 20 -6.15 1.92 1.81
CA ALA A 20 -7.00 3.11 1.81
C ALA A 20 -8.48 2.78 1.59
N ARG A 21 -8.79 1.77 0.76
CA ARG A 21 -10.15 1.29 0.54
C ARG A 21 -10.77 0.71 1.81
N ILE A 22 -10.02 -0.08 2.57
CA ILE A 22 -10.51 -0.69 3.82
C ILE A 22 -10.68 0.38 4.91
N GLN A 23 -9.72 1.31 5.01
CA GLN A 23 -9.82 2.46 5.92
C GLN A 23 -11.07 3.31 5.64
N GLY A 24 -11.34 3.65 4.38
CA GLY A 24 -12.54 4.40 4.00
C GLY A 24 -13.84 3.66 4.34
N LYS A 25 -13.87 2.32 4.24
CA LYS A 25 -15.03 1.55 4.71
C LYS A 25 -15.20 1.67 6.22
N LEU A 26 -14.13 1.56 6.99
CA LEU A 26 -14.18 1.68 8.46
C LEU A 26 -14.63 3.09 8.91
N GLU A 27 -14.20 4.14 8.20
CA GLU A 27 -14.69 5.50 8.42
C GLU A 27 -16.20 5.61 8.20
N LEU A 28 -16.71 5.08 7.07
CA LEU A 28 -18.16 5.05 6.81
C LEU A 28 -18.92 4.24 7.87
N PHE A 29 -18.32 3.15 8.38
CA PHE A 29 -18.87 2.38 9.49
C PHE A 29 -19.01 3.23 10.76
N HIS A 30 -18.03 4.07 11.04
CA HIS A 30 -18.04 4.96 12.20
C HIS A 30 -19.05 6.11 12.04
N GLU A 31 -19.17 6.68 10.84
CA GLU A 31 -20.03 7.83 10.57
C GLU A 31 -21.52 7.49 10.40
N LEU A 32 -21.83 6.35 9.76
CA LEU A 32 -23.18 6.08 9.26
C LEU A 32 -23.95 5.00 10.04
N PHE A 33 -23.27 4.15 10.80
CA PHE A 33 -23.91 2.98 11.41
C PHE A 33 -23.87 2.98 12.94
N ASN A 34 -24.99 2.54 13.54
CA ASN A 34 -25.02 2.24 14.97
C ASN A 34 -24.21 0.96 15.20
N MET A 35 -22.99 1.14 15.73
CA MET A 35 -21.89 0.17 15.74
C MET A 35 -22.21 -1.19 16.38
N SER A 36 -23.27 -1.28 17.18
CA SER A 36 -23.66 -2.52 17.86
C SER A 36 -24.22 -3.59 16.91
N ALA A 37 -24.94 -3.20 15.86
CA ALA A 37 -25.57 -4.13 14.93
C ALA A 37 -24.61 -4.72 13.89
N LEU A 38 -23.46 -4.06 13.66
CA LEU A 38 -22.49 -4.43 12.63
C LEU A 38 -21.09 -4.68 13.19
N ARG A 39 -21.02 -4.99 14.49
CA ARG A 39 -19.75 -5.21 15.20
C ARG A 39 -18.88 -6.28 14.55
N GLU A 40 -19.47 -7.39 14.14
CA GLU A 40 -18.74 -8.51 13.51
C GLU A 40 -18.11 -8.09 12.17
N GLU A 41 -18.86 -7.38 11.32
CA GLU A 41 -18.33 -6.90 10.04
C GLU A 41 -17.22 -5.85 10.24
N LYS A 42 -17.34 -5.02 11.29
CA LYS A 42 -16.28 -4.09 11.67
C LYS A 42 -15.01 -4.80 12.14
N GLU A 43 -15.12 -5.77 13.04
CA GLU A 43 -13.99 -6.56 13.54
C GLU A 43 -13.28 -7.31 12.40
N LYS A 44 -14.07 -7.79 11.43
CA LYS A 44 -13.55 -8.39 10.20
C LYS A 44 -12.77 -7.38 9.34
N LEU A 45 -13.32 -6.19 9.10
CA LEU A 45 -12.63 -5.14 8.34
C LEU A 45 -11.35 -4.65 9.04
N GLU A 46 -11.35 -4.54 10.37
CA GLU A 46 -10.15 -4.23 11.15
C GLU A 46 -9.07 -5.31 10.99
N SER A 47 -9.47 -6.58 10.98
CA SER A 47 -8.54 -7.69 10.73
C SER A 47 -8.00 -7.69 9.30
N GLU A 48 -8.86 -7.41 8.31
CA GLU A 48 -8.46 -7.25 6.91
C GLU A 48 -7.49 -6.08 6.71
N LEU A 49 -7.70 -4.98 7.43
CA LEU A 49 -6.81 -3.81 7.40
C LEU A 49 -5.39 -4.18 7.83
N VAL A 50 -5.24 -4.86 8.97
CA VAL A 50 -3.92 -5.28 9.48
C VAL A 50 -3.19 -6.16 8.46
N LEU A 51 -3.91 -7.08 7.81
CA LEU A 51 -3.34 -7.94 6.78
C LEU A 51 -2.95 -7.15 5.52
N ALA A 52 -3.75 -6.17 5.12
CA ALA A 52 -3.46 -5.31 3.97
C ALA A 52 -2.23 -4.41 4.23
N GLU A 53 -2.13 -3.84 5.44
CA GLU A 53 -0.98 -3.02 5.85
C GLU A 53 0.31 -3.85 5.89
N ALA A 54 0.25 -5.07 6.42
CA ALA A 54 1.40 -5.99 6.39
C ALA A 54 1.84 -6.30 4.96
N LYS A 55 0.90 -6.63 4.06
CA LYS A 55 1.19 -6.88 2.64
C LYS A 55 1.78 -5.67 1.94
N ALA A 56 1.30 -4.46 2.24
CA ALA A 56 1.83 -3.22 1.69
C ALA A 56 3.27 -2.96 2.17
N SER A 57 3.53 -3.19 3.46
CA SER A 57 4.86 -3.04 4.09
C SER A 57 5.89 -4.03 3.52
N ASP A 58 5.46 -5.24 3.18
CA ASP A 58 6.32 -6.27 2.58
C ASP A 58 6.76 -5.96 1.14
N VAL A 59 6.11 -4.99 0.46
CA VAL A 59 6.51 -4.59 -0.89
C VAL A 59 7.79 -3.75 -0.85
N LYS A 60 8.93 -4.41 -1.11
CA LYS A 60 10.22 -3.76 -1.28
C LYS A 60 10.26 -2.96 -2.59
N VAL A 61 10.34 -1.64 -2.47
CA VAL A 61 10.67 -0.76 -3.58
C VAL A 61 12.17 -0.48 -3.54
N PRO A 62 12.94 -0.84 -4.59
CA PRO A 62 14.37 -0.58 -4.64
C PRO A 62 14.66 0.91 -4.51
N TYR A 63 15.63 1.28 -3.67
CA TYR A 63 16.14 2.65 -3.65
C TYR A 63 16.97 2.91 -4.92
N ILE A 64 16.66 3.99 -5.63
CA ILE A 64 17.46 4.45 -6.74
C ILE A 64 18.22 5.71 -6.32
N ASP A 65 19.54 5.64 -6.51
CA ASP A 65 20.41 6.80 -6.45
C ASP A 65 20.38 7.53 -7.80
N TRP A 66 19.62 8.62 -7.84
CA TRP A 66 19.44 9.42 -9.06
C TRP A 66 20.73 10.12 -9.51
N TYR A 67 21.70 10.33 -8.61
CA TYR A 67 22.98 10.95 -8.95
C TYR A 67 23.84 10.00 -9.77
N LYS A 68 23.86 8.71 -9.42
CA LYS A 68 24.58 7.67 -10.17
C LYS A 68 24.00 7.38 -11.56
N LEU A 69 22.75 7.76 -11.80
CA LEU A 69 22.08 7.58 -13.09
C LEU A 69 22.44 8.65 -14.13
N ASN A 70 22.89 9.82 -13.67
CA ASN A 70 23.33 10.92 -14.53
C ASN A 70 24.86 10.95 -14.74
N GLU A 71 25.60 10.01 -14.16
CA GLU A 71 27.02 9.88 -14.48
C GLU A 71 27.16 9.46 -15.96
N PRO A 72 27.94 10.19 -16.77
CA PRO A 72 28.25 9.73 -18.12
C PRO A 72 28.81 8.32 -18.03
N GLN A 73 28.18 7.35 -18.69
CA GLN A 73 28.82 6.07 -18.90
C GLN A 73 30.02 6.30 -19.81
N MET A 74 31.17 6.53 -19.20
CA MET A 74 32.46 6.46 -19.87
C MET A 74 32.66 4.97 -20.19
N PHE A 75 32.19 4.56 -21.37
CA PHE A 75 32.53 3.24 -21.91
C PHE A 75 34.03 3.26 -22.24
N ASP A 76 34.80 2.33 -21.64
CA ASP A 76 36.17 2.02 -22.08
C ASP A 76 36.16 1.31 -23.45
#